data_AF-A0AAT9THU0-F1
#
_entry.id   AF-A0AAT9THU0-F1
#
_cell.length_a   1.000
_cell.length_b   1.000
_cell.length_c   1.000
_cell.angle_alpha   90.00
_cell.angle_beta   90.00
_cell.angle_gamma   90.00
#
_symmetry.space_group_name_H-M   'P 1'
#
loop_
_entity.id
_entity.type
_entity.pdbx_description
1 polymer ?
#
loop_
_entity_poly.entity_id
_entity_poly.type
_entity_poly.pdbx_seq_one_letter_code
_entity_poly.pdbx_strand_id
1 'polypeptide(L)' 'MTGIRPGLTVRGLGRNQIPAADWLCVCGHHERARGRDRVTDLTTRARVDHCPHTEQHRRNAA' A
#
# COMPACT_ATOMS: atom_id res chain seq x y z
N MET A 1 -13.72 1.38 -14.98
CA MET A 1 -12.81 1.85 -13.92
C MET A 1 -13.33 1.33 -12.59
N THR A 2 -12.70 0.33 -12.00
CA THR A 2 -12.99 -0.03 -10.61
C THR A 2 -12.51 1.14 -9.75
N GLY A 3 -13.45 1.90 -9.18
CA GLY A 3 -13.24 3.22 -8.58
C GLY A 3 -12.42 3.26 -7.28
N ILE A 4 -11.51 2.30 -7.08
CA ILE A 4 -10.58 2.31 -5.95
C ILE A 4 -9.41 3.19 -6.37
N ARG A 5 -9.38 4.42 -5.87
CA ARG A 5 -8.28 5.35 -6.14
C ARG A 5 -6.99 4.76 -5.54
N PRO A 6 -5.88 4.72 -6.29
CA PRO A 6 -4.56 4.43 -5.74
C PRO A 6 -4.32 5.33 -4.52
N GLY A 7 -3.94 4.74 -3.40
CA GLY A 7 -3.96 5.45 -2.14
C GLY A 7 -3.55 4.59 -0.95
N LEU A 8 -2.97 5.26 0.03
CA LEU A 8 -2.61 4.68 1.32
C LEU A 8 -3.75 4.95 2.31
N THR A 9 -4.33 3.88 2.84
CA THR A 9 -5.33 3.95 3.92
C THR A 9 -4.69 3.44 5.20
N VAL A 10 -4.43 4.34 6.15
CA VAL A 10 -3.94 3.97 7.49
C VAL A 10 -5.12 3.86 8.45
N ARG A 11 -5.15 2.78 9.21
CA ARG A 11 -6.18 2.42 10.21
C ARG A 11 -5.52 2.09 11.54
N GLY A 12 -6.29 2.12 12.62
CA GLY A 12 -5.79 1.70 13.94
C GLY A 12 -4.79 2.67 14.56
N LEU A 13 -4.93 3.98 14.31
CA LEU A 13 -4.14 5.05 14.95
C LEU A 13 -4.56 5.35 16.39
N GLY A 14 -5.53 4.63 16.94
CA GLY A 14 -6.03 4.82 18.31
C GLY A 14 -5.12 4.21 19.38
N ARG A 15 -5.26 4.69 20.63
CA ARG A 15 -4.58 4.08 21.80
C ARG A 15 -5.01 2.61 21.92
N ASN A 16 -4.05 1.70 22.03
CA ASN A 16 -4.22 0.24 22.10
C ASN A 16 -4.64 -0.48 20.82
N GLN A 17 -4.63 0.18 19.66
CA GLN A 17 -4.84 -0.48 18.38
C GLN A 17 -3.51 -0.75 17.69
N ILE A 18 -3.41 -1.91 17.02
CA ILE A 18 -2.28 -2.21 16.14
C ILE A 18 -2.49 -1.39 14.87
N PRO A 19 -1.59 -0.44 14.55
CA PRO A 19 -1.71 0.32 13.33
C PRO A 19 -1.61 -0.64 12.15
N ALA A 20 -2.52 -0.46 11.19
CA ALA A 20 -2.54 -1.20 9.95
C ALA A 20 -2.62 -0.21 8.81
N ALA A 21 -1.92 -0.48 7.71
CA ALA A 21 -1.99 0.33 6.52
C ALA A 21 -2.25 -0.58 5.32
N ASP A 22 -3.27 -0.23 4.57
CA ASP A 22 -3.64 -0.84 3.32
C ASP A 22 -3.23 0.12 2.21
N TRP A 23 -2.31 -0.30 1.35
CA TRP A 23 -1.87 0.47 0.19
C TRP A 23 -2.35 -0.20 -1.09
N LEU A 24 -3.04 0.59 -1.92
CA LEU A 24 -3.31 0.24 -3.30
C LEU A 24 -2.35 1.01 -4.21
N CYS A 25 -1.45 0.27 -4.85
CA CYS A 25 -0.56 0.83 -5.84
C CYS A 25 -1.31 1.06 -7.17
N VAL A 26 -0.84 2.02 -7.97
CA VAL A 26 -1.36 2.31 -9.33
C VAL A 26 -1.28 1.10 -10.27
N CYS A 27 -0.39 0.14 -9.98
CA CYS A 27 -0.26 -1.10 -10.74
C CYS A 27 -1.34 -2.15 -10.43
N GLY A 28 -2.20 -1.91 -9.45
CA GLY A 28 -3.18 -2.88 -8.95
C GLY A 28 -2.64 -3.81 -7.86
N HIS A 29 -1.40 -3.61 -7.38
CA HIS A 29 -0.89 -4.38 -6.24
C HIS A 29 -1.46 -3.85 -4.93
N HIS A 30 -2.06 -4.76 -4.16
CA HIS A 30 -2.56 -4.50 -2.81
C HIS A 30 -1.51 -4.96 -1.80
N GLU A 31 -0.92 -4.01 -1.07
CA GLU A 31 -0.01 -4.33 0.03
C GLU A 31 -0.64 -3.95 1.37
N ARG A 32 -0.56 -4.85 2.36
CA ARG A 32 -1.10 -4.63 3.70
C ARG A 32 0.01 -4.75 4.73
N ALA A 33 0.28 -3.66 5.44
CA ALA A 33 1.17 -3.63 6.58
C ALA A 33 0.38 -3.62 7.89
N ARG A 34 0.90 -4.33 8.90
CA ARG A 34 0.40 -4.30 10.28
C ARG A 34 1.57 -4.16 11.25
N GLY A 35 1.40 -3.33 12.27
CA GLY A 35 2.45 -2.97 13.21
C GLY A 35 3.12 -1.66 12.83
N ARG A 36 3.60 -0.94 13.85
CA ARG A 36 4.03 0.46 13.72
C ARG A 36 5.23 0.62 12.77
N ASP A 37 6.21 -0.28 12.84
CA ASP A 37 7.37 -0.28 11.96
C ASP A 37 6.97 -0.57 10.52
N ARG A 38 6.17 -1.62 10.29
CA ARG A 38 5.70 -1.98 8.95
C ARG A 38 4.81 -0.90 8.33
N VAL A 39 3.96 -0.26 9.12
CA VAL A 39 3.12 0.86 8.65
C VAL A 39 3.99 2.05 8.29
N THR A 40 4.99 2.40 9.10
CA THR A 40 5.93 3.49 8.81
C THR A 40 6.72 3.22 7.53
N ASP A 41 7.25 2.00 7.39
CA ASP A 41 7.98 1.54 6.22
C ASP A 41 7.10 1.53 4.96
N LEU A 42 5.87 1.01 5.05
CA LEU A 42 4.88 1.06 3.97
C LEU A 42 4.56 2.51 3.59
N THR A 43 4.31 3.39 4.56
CA THR A 43 3.98 4.80 4.31
C THR A 43 5.15 5.55 3.66
N THR A 44 6.38 5.18 4.00
CA THR A 44 7.60 5.77 3.43
C THR A 44 7.82 5.31 1.98
N ARG A 45 7.54 4.04 1.66
CA ARG A 45 7.68 3.48 0.31
C ARG A 45 6.48 3.73 -0.60
N ALA A 46 5.27 3.85 -0.04
CA ALA A 46 4.03 4.03 -0.78
C ALA A 46 3.96 5.44 -1.38
N ARG A 47 4.52 5.59 -2.59
CA ARG A 47 4.33 6.79 -3.40
C ARG A 47 3.11 6.60 -4.29
N VAL A 48 2.13 7.48 -4.14
CA VAL A 48 0.88 7.44 -4.94
C VAL A 48 1.16 7.59 -6.44
N ASP A 49 2.26 8.28 -6.79
CA ASP A 49 2.66 8.55 -8.17
C ASP A 49 3.71 7.57 -8.72
N HIS A 50 4.42 6.85 -7.85
CA HIS A 50 5.55 6.00 -8.25
C HIS A 50 5.33 4.56 -7.80
N CYS A 51 5.18 3.66 -8.78
CA CYS A 51 5.09 2.22 -8.53
C CYS A 51 6.51 1.63 -8.40
N PRO A 52 6.93 1.16 -7.20
CA PRO A 52 8.19 0.45 -7.03
C PRO A 52 8.14 -0.99 -7.57
N HIS A 53 6.98 -1.47 -8.02
CA HIS A 53 6.78 -2.83 -8.55
C HIS A 53 7.20 -2.97 -10.02
N THR A 54 8.30 -2.32 -10.41
CA THR A 54 8.79 -2.24 -11.79
C THR A 54 8.97 -3.61 -12.45
N GLU A 55 9.31 -4.65 -11.67
CA GLU A 55 9.44 -6.03 -12.16
C GLU A 55 8.12 -6.82 -12.19
N GLN A 56 7.20 -6.56 -11.25
CA GLN A 56 5.95 -7.33 -11.15
C GLN A 56 4.99 -7.05 -12.32
N HIS A 57 5.10 -5.85 -12.93
CA HIS A 57 4.35 -5.47 -14.12
C HIS A 57 4.58 -6.39 -15.31
N ARG A 58 5.77 -7.00 -15.48
CA ARG A 58 6.03 -7.90 -16.61
C ARG A 58 5.29 -9.23 -16.50
N ARG A 59 4.88 -9.66 -15.30
CA ARG A 59 4.28 -10.99 -15.07
C ARG A 59 2.78 -11.05 -15.31
N ASN A 60 2.08 -9.92 -15.35
CA ASN A 60 0.63 -9.86 -15.56
C ASN A 60 0.22 -9.54 -17.02
N ALA A 61 1.18 -9.60 -17.95
CA ALA A 61 0.94 -9.40 -19.39
C ALA A 61 1.09 -10.70 -20.21
N ALA A 62 1.02 -11.86 -19.56
CA ALA A 62 1.09 -13.19 -20.19
C ALA A 62 -0.25 -13.91 -20.09
#